data_AF-A0A354H0G3-F1
#
_entry.id   AF-A0A354H0G3-F1
#
_cell.length_a   1.000
_cell.length_b   1.000
_cell.length_c   1.000
_cell.angle_alpha   90.00
_cell.angle_beta   90.00
_cell.angle_gamma   90.00
#
_symmetry.space_group_name_H-M   'P 1'
#
loop_
_entity.id
_entity.type
_entity.pdbx_description
1 polymer ?
#
loop_
_entity_poly.entity_id
_entity_poly.type
_entity_poly.pdbx_seq_one_letter_code
_entity_poly.pdbx_strand_id
1 'polypeptide(L)' 'ELSVLREAASLARDQGLHVHMGHGLNYTNVQAVASIEEVEELNIGHSIVARSVLVGMERAVRDMKEAMRQGRG' A
#
# COMPACT_ATOMS: atom_id res chain seq x y z
N GLU A 1 -7.73 0.66 13.35
CA GLU A 1 -6.45 0.22 12.74
C GLU A 1 -5.64 1.32 12.08
N LEU A 2 -6.19 2.16 11.18
CA LEU A 2 -5.35 3.13 10.44
C LEU A 2 -4.56 4.11 11.33
N SER A 3 -5.14 4.57 12.44
CA SER A 3 -4.44 5.41 13.43
C SER A 3 -3.25 4.68 14.05
N VAL A 4 -3.43 3.42 14.43
CA VAL A 4 -2.38 2.56 15.00
C VAL A 4 -1.25 2.35 14.00
N LEU A 5 -1.57 2.17 12.71
CA LEU A 5 -0.56 2.06 11.65
C LEU A 5 0.28 3.33 11.51
N ARG A 6 -0.34 4.51 11.63
CA ARG A 6 0.37 5.80 11.57
C ARG A 6 1.30 5.98 12.76
N GLU A 7 0.80 5.72 13.97
CA GLU A 7 1.62 5.81 15.19
C GLU A 7 2.81 4.86 15.15
N ALA A 8 2.60 3.62 14.70
CA ALA A 8 3.68 2.64 14.54
C ALA A 8 4.70 3.05 13.46
N ALA A 9 4.23 3.62 12.35
CA ALA A 9 5.10 4.07 11.26
C ALA A 9 5.97 5.26 11.68
N SER A 10 5.39 6.24 12.37
CA SER A 10 6.11 7.37 12.96
C SER A 10 7.18 6.90 13.95
N LEU A 11 6.82 6.00 14.88
CA LEU A 11 7.77 5.45 15.84
C LEU A 11 8.93 4.70 15.17
N ALA A 12 8.64 3.87 14.15
CA ALA A 12 9.67 3.13 13.43
C ALA A 12 10.64 4.09 12.69
N ARG A 13 10.11 5.15 12.08
CA ARG A 13 10.93 6.18 11.43
C ARG A 13 11.81 6.95 12.41
N ASP A 14 11.29 7.30 13.59
CA ASP A 14 12.07 7.96 14.64
C ASP A 14 13.23 7.09 15.14
N GLN A 15 13.10 5.76 15.03
CA GLN A 15 14.16 4.79 15.33
C GLN A 15 15.11 4.53 14.15
N GLY A 16 14.94 5.23 13.03
CA GLY A 16 15.77 5.08 11.83
C GLY A 16 15.46 3.81 11.02
N LEU A 17 14.27 3.21 11.19
CA LEU A 17 13.85 2.04 10.43
C LEU A 17 13.09 2.44 9.16
N HIS A 18 13.29 1.67 8.09
CA HIS A 18 12.44 1.72 6.90
C HIS A 18 11.08 1.08 7.18
N VAL A 19 10.00 1.72 6.74
CA VAL A 19 8.63 1.26 7.02
C VAL A 19 7.99 0.69 5.77
N HIS A 20 7.76 -0.62 5.78
CA HIS A 20 7.07 -1.33 4.70
C HIS A 20 5.74 -1.89 5.20
N MET A 21 4.70 -1.88 4.36
CA MET A 21 3.39 -2.47 4.68
C MET A 21 2.86 -3.27 3.47
N GLY A 22 1.72 -3.97 3.58
CA GLY A 22 1.15 -4.61 2.39
C GLY A 22 0.16 -5.75 2.56
N HIS A 23 0.22 -6.49 3.67
CA HIS A 23 -0.66 -7.65 3.85
C HIS A 23 -2.14 -7.24 3.91
N GLY A 24 -2.99 -7.88 3.09
CA GLY A 24 -4.43 -7.59 3.03
C GLY A 24 -4.83 -6.34 2.24
N LEU A 25 -3.87 -5.61 1.64
CA LEU A 25 -4.20 -4.43 0.82
C LEU A 25 -4.84 -4.81 -0.50
N ASN A 26 -5.80 -3.98 -0.93
CA ASN A 26 -6.56 -4.11 -2.15
C ASN A 26 -6.86 -2.72 -2.75
N TYR A 27 -7.53 -2.71 -3.91
CA TYR A 27 -7.78 -1.49 -4.70
C TYR A 27 -8.67 -0.44 -4.01
N THR A 28 -9.38 -0.79 -2.93
CA THR A 28 -10.27 0.15 -2.23
C THR A 28 -9.68 0.69 -0.93
N ASN A 29 -8.72 -0.02 -0.31
CA ASN A 29 -8.12 0.40 0.96
C ASN A 29 -6.66 0.87 0.86
N VAL A 30 -5.97 0.58 -0.25
CA VAL A 30 -4.54 0.90 -0.42
C VAL A 30 -4.26 2.40 -0.31
N GLN A 31 -5.17 3.26 -0.77
CA GLN A 31 -5.01 4.72 -0.74
C GLN A 31 -4.75 5.26 0.67
N ALA A 32 -5.51 4.78 1.65
CA ALA A 32 -5.40 5.25 3.03
C ALA A 32 -4.08 4.85 3.70
N VAL A 33 -3.49 3.73 3.28
CA VAL A 33 -2.18 3.26 3.78
C VAL A 33 -1.05 3.93 3.00
N ALA A 34 -1.23 4.13 1.70
CA ALA A 34 -0.27 4.84 0.85
C ALA A 34 -0.07 6.31 1.24
N SER A 35 -1.07 6.93 1.91
CA SER A 35 -0.99 8.31 2.41
C SER A 35 -0.21 8.49 3.71
N ILE A 36 0.27 7.40 4.32
CA ILE A 36 1.17 7.46 5.46
C ILE A 36 2.56 7.80 4.93
N GLU A 37 3.08 8.99 5.27
CA GLU A 37 4.32 9.55 4.73
C GLU A 37 5.54 8.67 5.03
N GLU A 38 5.54 8.07 6.20
CA GLU A 38 6.62 7.21 6.70
C GLU A 38 6.76 5.90 5.93
N VAL A 39 5.68 5.44 5.27
CA VAL A 39 5.68 4.17 4.53
C VAL A 39 6.44 4.34 3.23
N GLU A 40 7.52 3.58 3.05
CA GLU A 40 8.40 3.65 1.88
C GLU A 40 7.92 2.71 0.76
N GLU A 41 7.49 1.50 1.11
CA GLU A 41 7.12 0.45 0.17
C GLU A 41 5.82 -0.29 0.57
N LEU A 42 4.99 -0.62 -0.41
CA LEU A 42 3.81 -1.47 -0.26
C LEU A 42 3.95 -2.78 -1.02
N ASN A 43 4.05 -3.90 -0.29
CA ASN A 43 4.18 -5.25 -0.83
C ASN A 43 2.82 -5.94 -0.95
N ILE A 44 2.25 -5.96 -2.15
CA ILE A 44 0.88 -6.41 -2.38
C ILE A 44 0.86 -7.62 -3.32
N GLY A 45 0.23 -8.72 -2.88
CA GLY A 45 0.19 -9.99 -3.62
C GLY A 45 -1.22 -10.40 -4.07
N HIS A 46 -1.99 -10.99 -3.15
CA HIS A 46 -3.25 -11.68 -3.46
C HIS A 46 -4.23 -10.83 -4.29
N SER A 47 -4.42 -9.56 -3.95
CA SER A 47 -5.37 -8.68 -4.66
C SER A 47 -4.95 -8.38 -6.10
N ILE A 48 -3.65 -8.22 -6.37
CA ILE A 48 -3.12 -8.05 -7.74
C ILE A 48 -3.32 -9.33 -8.54
N VAL A 49 -2.96 -10.49 -7.97
CA VAL A 49 -3.14 -11.79 -8.63
C VAL A 49 -4.61 -12.05 -8.93
N ALA A 50 -5.50 -11.86 -7.95
CA ALA A 50 -6.94 -12.04 -8.12
C ALA A 50 -7.50 -11.15 -9.24
N ARG A 51 -7.10 -9.88 -9.31
CA ARG A 51 -7.52 -8.98 -10.39
C ARG A 51 -6.93 -9.37 -11.75
N SER A 52 -5.69 -9.86 -11.76
CA SER A 52 -5.00 -10.24 -13.00
C SER A 52 -5.71 -11.35 -13.78
N VAL A 53 -6.46 -12.22 -13.09
CA VAL A 53 -7.29 -13.27 -13.72
C VAL A 53 -8.38 -12.67 -14.62
N LEU A 54 -8.83 -11.44 -14.33
CA LEU A 54 -9.89 -10.77 -15.08
C LEU A 54 -9.39 -9.81 -16.15
N VAL A 55 -8.25 -9.15 -15.90
CA VAL A 55 -7.78 -8.02 -16.74
C VAL A 55 -6.35 -8.15 -17.26
N GLY A 56 -5.66 -9.24 -16.90
CA GLY A 56 -4.23 -9.44 -17.16
C GLY A 56 -3.32 -8.79 -16.10
N MET A 57 -2.12 -9.35 -15.94
CA MET A 57 -1.15 -8.93 -14.92
C MET A 57 -0.69 -7.49 -15.09
N GLU A 58 -0.38 -7.07 -16.32
CA GLU A 58 0.10 -5.72 -16.60
C GLU A 58 -0.90 -4.65 -16.13
N ARG A 59 -2.18 -4.81 -16.50
CA ARG A 59 -3.24 -3.88 -16.09
C ARG A 59 -3.52 -3.96 -14.59
N ALA A 60 -3.48 -5.16 -13.99
CA ALA A 60 -3.65 -5.30 -12.54
C ALA A 60 -2.59 -4.52 -11.75
N VAL A 61 -1.32 -4.60 -12.14
CA VAL A 61 -0.22 -3.86 -11.51
C VAL A 61 -0.34 -2.36 -11.76
N ARG A 62 -0.64 -1.94 -13.00
CA ARG A 62 -0.82 -0.52 -13.37
C ARG A 62 -1.89 0.14 -12.51
N ASP A 63 -3.05 -0.50 -12.40
CA ASP A 63 -4.19 0.05 -11.67
C ASP A 63 -3.92 0.10 -10.16
N MET A 64 -3.12 -0.83 -9.61
CA MET A 64 -2.71 -0.79 -8.21
C MET A 64 -1.76 0.38 -7.94
N LYS A 65 -0.78 0.61 -8.85
CA LYS A 65 0.12 1.76 -8.76
C LYS A 65 -0.63 3.09 -8.84
N GLU A 66 -1.67 3.17 -9.67
CA GLU A 66 -2.51 4.36 -9.77
C GLU A 66 -3.30 4.60 -8.48
N ALA A 67 -3.92 3.55 -7.92
CA ALA A 67 -4.60 3.64 -6.63
C ALA A 67 -3.64 4.08 -5.50
N MET A 68 -2.40 3.59 -5.47
CA MET A 68 -1.39 4.06 -4.50
C MET A 68 -1.06 5.54 -4.68
N ARG A 69 -0.91 6.02 -5.93
CA ARG A 69 -0.60 7.43 -6.22
C ARG A 69 -1.71 8.39 -5.77
N GLN A 70 -2.97 7.98 -5.89
CA GLN A 70 -4.10 8.78 -5.41
C GLN A 70 -4.06 9.01 -3.89
N GLY A 71 -3.41 8.14 -3.13
CA GLY A 71 -3.17 8.32 -1.69
C GLY A 71 -1.93 9.17 -1.36
N ARG A 72 -0.97 9.30 -2.27
CA ARG A 72 0.29 10.06 -2.09
C ARG A 72 0.24 11.48 -2.67
N GLY A 73 -0.94 11.94 -3.08
CA GLY A 73 -1.17 13.29 -3.61
C GLY A 73 -1.25 14.34 -2.52
#